data_AF-A0A8C0FYT8-F1
#
_entry.id   AF-A0A8C0FYT8-F1
#
_cell.length_a   1.000
_cell.length_b   1.000
_cell.length_c   1.000
_cell.angle_alpha   90.00
_cell.angle_beta   90.00
_cell.angle_gamma   90.00
#
_symmetry.space_group_name_H-M   'P 1'
#
loop_
_entity.id
_entity.type
_entity.pdbx_description
1 polymer ?
#
loop_
_entity_poly.entity_id
_entity_poly.type
_entity_poly.pdbx_seq_one_letter_code
_entity_poly.pdbx_strand_id
1 'polypeptide(L)'
;MNPLAFHLFPYVKKRIQVISQTSTELNPIEVAIDEMSKKVSELKQLCTMEEVDMIRLQLKLQGSVSVKVSVAQFYVFYLSFCNSRVFEQFAEACGLALEVNKRLIKEDQLEYQEEMKSHYKDMLSELSAVMNEQVFYFNFWWWGWTWLFDSYDE
;
A
#
# COMPACT_ATOMS: atom_id res chain seq x y z
N MET A 1 9.64 8.00 -32.83
CA MET A 1 10.60 7.94 -31.71
C MET A 1 11.06 9.37 -31.45
N ASN A 2 10.57 10.02 -30.38
CA ASN A 2 10.84 11.44 -30.10
C ASN A 2 11.92 11.56 -29.01
N PRO A 3 13.10 12.15 -29.28
CA PRO A 3 14.10 12.39 -28.24
C PRO A 3 13.78 13.68 -27.49
N LEU A 4 13.46 13.57 -26.20
CA LEU A 4 13.16 14.70 -25.30
C LEU A 4 14.44 15.51 -24.91
N ALA A 5 15.63 15.10 -25.36
CA ALA A 5 16.91 15.80 -25.20
C ALA A 5 17.84 15.56 -26.41
N PHE A 6 18.65 16.58 -26.79
CA PHE A 6 19.59 16.49 -27.94
C PHE A 6 20.83 15.63 -27.64
N HIS A 7 21.10 15.36 -26.37
CA HIS A 7 22.14 14.45 -25.91
C HIS A 7 21.58 13.53 -24.82
N LEU A 8 21.98 12.26 -24.84
CA LEU A 8 21.58 11.24 -23.86
C LEU A 8 22.64 11.11 -22.78
N PHE A 9 22.22 10.72 -21.57
CA PHE A 9 23.16 10.28 -20.55
C PHE A 9 23.66 8.86 -20.85
N PRO A 10 24.95 8.56 -20.60
CA PRO A 10 26.00 9.47 -20.12
C PRO A 10 26.58 10.36 -21.23
N TYR A 11 26.96 11.62 -20.90
CA TYR A 11 27.50 12.60 -21.86
C TYR A 11 28.78 13.29 -21.35
N VAL A 12 29.59 13.79 -22.27
CA VAL A 12 30.88 14.46 -21.99
C VAL A 12 30.74 15.74 -21.16
N LYS A 13 29.58 16.43 -21.19
CA LYS A 13 29.30 17.57 -20.31
C LYS A 13 28.43 17.14 -19.13
N LYS A 14 28.74 17.68 -17.93
CA LYS A 14 27.96 17.45 -16.70
C LYS A 14 26.55 18.09 -16.69
N ARG A 15 26.21 18.89 -17.70
CA ARG A 15 24.89 19.55 -17.85
C ARG A 15 24.44 19.42 -19.31
N ILE A 16 23.20 18.97 -19.51
CA ILE A 16 22.54 18.88 -20.82
C ILE A 16 21.31 19.79 -20.76
N GLN A 17 21.12 20.64 -21.77
CA GLN A 17 19.97 21.54 -21.84
C GLN A 17 18.70 20.73 -22.14
N VAL A 18 17.62 21.02 -21.42
CA VAL A 18 16.27 20.49 -21.72
C VAL A 18 15.70 21.27 -22.91
N ILE A 19 15.27 20.56 -23.95
CA ILE A 19 14.83 21.16 -25.24
C ILE A 19 13.33 20.96 -25.45
N SER A 20 12.75 19.96 -24.79
CA SER A 20 11.33 19.71 -24.78
C SER A 20 10.91 19.31 -23.37
N GLN A 21 9.85 19.93 -22.88
CA GLN A 21 9.20 19.59 -21.62
C GLN A 21 7.72 19.42 -21.91
N THR A 22 7.14 18.30 -21.48
CA THR A 22 5.70 18.07 -21.49
C THR A 22 5.26 18.00 -20.03
N SER A 23 4.28 18.82 -19.66
CA SER A 23 3.65 18.80 -18.35
C SER A 23 2.26 18.18 -18.46
N THR A 24 1.95 17.29 -17.54
CA THR A 24 0.60 16.74 -17.35
C THR A 24 0.13 17.16 -15.98
N GLU A 25 -1.00 17.85 -15.90
CA GLU A 25 -1.64 18.20 -14.64
C GLU A 25 -2.50 17.01 -14.19
N LEU A 26 -2.30 16.57 -12.95
CA LEU A 26 -3.11 15.54 -12.33
C LEU A 26 -4.16 16.21 -11.45
N ASN A 27 -5.40 15.74 -11.55
CA ASN A 27 -6.46 16.16 -10.65
C ASN A 27 -6.18 15.64 -9.24
N PRO A 28 -6.71 16.30 -8.19
CA PRO A 28 -6.54 15.84 -6.81
C PRO A 28 -6.92 14.36 -6.56
N ILE A 29 -7.87 13.83 -7.34
CA ILE A 29 -8.28 12.41 -7.31
C ILE A 29 -7.20 11.52 -7.92
N GLU A 30 -6.64 11.92 -9.06
CA GLU A 30 -5.58 11.15 -9.74
C GLU A 30 -4.31 11.12 -8.90
N VAL A 31 -4.00 12.21 -8.19
CA VAL A 31 -2.90 12.26 -7.21
C VAL A 31 -3.14 11.25 -6.09
N ALA A 32 -4.35 11.20 -5.52
CA ALA A 32 -4.67 10.25 -4.46
C ALA A 32 -4.59 8.78 -4.92
N ILE A 33 -5.04 8.49 -6.15
CA ILE A 33 -4.94 7.15 -6.75
C ILE A 33 -3.49 6.75 -6.99
N ASP A 34 -2.67 7.67 -7.52
CA ASP A 34 -1.25 7.42 -7.80
C ASP A 34 -0.47 7.17 -6.49
N GLU A 35 -0.70 8.00 -5.47
CA GLU A 35 -0.09 7.81 -4.15
C GLU A 35 -0.42 6.45 -3.54
N MET A 36 -1.69 6.03 -3.64
CA MET A 36 -2.12 4.74 -3.09
C MET A 36 -1.58 3.57 -3.90
N SER A 37 -1.66 3.64 -5.23
CA SER A 37 -1.13 2.60 -6.12
C SER A 37 0.37 2.41 -5.92
N LYS A 38 1.10 3.51 -5.69
CA LYS A 38 2.53 3.48 -5.35
C LYS A 38 2.78 2.81 -4.01
N LYS A 39 1.99 3.12 -2.97
CA LYS A 39 2.08 2.44 -1.67
C LYS A 39 1.84 0.92 -1.79
N VAL A 40 0.81 0.52 -2.53
CA VAL A 40 0.52 -0.90 -2.82
C VAL A 40 1.70 -1.56 -3.51
N SER A 41 2.22 -0.95 -4.58
CA SER A 41 3.34 -1.49 -5.33
C SER A 41 4.60 -1.61 -4.47
N GLU A 42 4.90 -0.60 -3.64
CA GLU A 42 6.05 -0.61 -2.75
C GLU A 42 5.95 -1.74 -1.71
N LEU A 43 4.77 -1.92 -1.09
CA LEU A 43 4.54 -3.01 -0.12
C LEU A 43 4.66 -4.39 -0.79
N LYS A 44 4.00 -4.60 -1.93
CA LYS A 44 4.06 -5.86 -2.67
C LYS A 44 5.49 -6.18 -3.13
N GLN A 45 6.23 -5.17 -3.57
CA GLN A 45 7.63 -5.35 -3.93
C GLN A 45 8.45 -5.81 -2.74
N LEU A 46 8.32 -5.17 -1.57
CA LEU A 46 9.06 -5.58 -0.36
C LEU A 46 8.73 -7.01 0.06
N CYS A 47 7.50 -7.47 -0.14
CA CYS A 47 7.07 -8.83 0.16
C CYS A 47 7.60 -9.89 -0.83
N THR A 48 8.01 -9.48 -2.02
CA THR A 48 8.45 -10.39 -3.11
C THR A 48 9.97 -10.39 -3.33
N MET A 49 10.71 -9.60 -2.55
CA MET A 49 12.18 -9.61 -2.59
C MET A 49 12.73 -10.93 -2.03
N GLU A 50 13.78 -11.44 -2.65
CA GLU A 50 14.46 -12.69 -2.26
C GLU A 50 15.08 -12.59 -0.86
N GLU A 51 15.63 -11.41 -0.53
CA GLU A 51 16.00 -11.02 0.83
C GLU A 51 15.11 -9.87 1.29
N VAL A 52 14.19 -10.17 2.20
CA VAL A 52 13.27 -9.16 2.74
C VAL A 52 13.96 -8.37 3.85
N ASP A 53 14.14 -7.06 3.62
CA ASP A 53 14.57 -6.12 4.65
C ASP A 53 13.42 -5.90 5.64
N MET A 54 13.50 -6.62 6.76
CA MET A 54 12.50 -6.61 7.83
C MET A 54 12.22 -5.19 8.35
N ILE A 55 13.25 -4.37 8.57
CA ILE A 55 13.06 -3.02 9.12
C ILE A 55 12.33 -2.15 8.11
N ARG A 56 12.70 -2.25 6.84
CA ARG A 56 12.03 -1.50 5.77
C ARG A 56 10.59 -1.95 5.57
N LEU A 57 10.32 -3.26 5.66
CA LEU A 57 8.98 -3.81 5.62
C LEU A 57 8.14 -3.29 6.79
N GLN A 58 8.64 -3.38 8.01
CA GLN A 58 7.95 -2.94 9.23
C GLN A 58 7.63 -1.44 9.20
N LEU A 59 8.60 -0.60 8.82
CA LEU A 59 8.39 0.85 8.67
C LEU A 59 7.27 1.17 7.67
N LYS A 60 7.24 0.47 6.54
CA LYS A 60 6.24 0.69 5.49
C LYS A 60 4.88 0.12 5.87
N LEU A 61 4.83 -1.04 6.51
CA LEU A 61 3.62 -1.66 7.02
C LEU A 61 2.98 -0.79 8.10
N GLN A 62 3.75 -0.41 9.12
CA GLN A 62 3.28 0.44 10.22
C GLN A 62 2.80 1.80 9.69
N GLY A 63 3.55 2.43 8.78
CA GLY A 63 3.15 3.67 8.12
C GLY A 63 1.94 3.54 7.19
N SER A 64 1.47 2.32 6.94
CA SER A 64 0.28 2.03 6.13
C SER A 64 -0.94 1.73 7.01
N VAL A 65 -0.78 0.99 8.10
CA VAL A 65 -1.90 0.57 8.99
C VAL A 65 -2.09 1.45 10.23
N SER A 66 -1.06 2.18 10.68
CA SER A 66 -1.09 2.95 11.95
C SER A 66 -1.34 4.45 11.79
N VAL A 67 -1.69 4.93 10.59
CA VAL A 67 -1.90 6.38 10.36
C VAL A 67 -3.26 6.78 10.94
N LYS A 68 -3.27 7.42 12.12
CA LYS A 68 -4.51 7.82 12.83
C LYS A 68 -4.93 9.29 12.65
N VAL A 69 -4.11 10.17 12.04
CA VAL A 69 -4.24 11.63 12.28
C VAL A 69 -4.71 12.49 11.08
N SER A 70 -4.83 11.96 9.86
CA SER A 70 -5.28 12.77 8.69
C SER A 70 -6.30 12.09 7.77
N VAL A 71 -6.79 10.94 8.21
CA VAL A 71 -7.36 9.94 7.32
C VAL A 71 -8.86 10.05 7.12
N ALA A 72 -9.62 10.66 8.04
CA ALA A 72 -11.07 10.80 7.85
C ALA A 72 -11.41 11.60 6.57
N GLN A 73 -10.71 12.69 6.30
CA GLN A 73 -10.93 13.52 5.11
C GLN A 73 -10.40 12.84 3.83
N PHE A 74 -9.25 12.17 3.92
CA PHE A 74 -8.64 11.46 2.80
C PHE A 74 -9.41 10.19 2.44
N TYR A 75 -9.83 9.39 3.42
CA TYR A 75 -10.65 8.20 3.23
C TYR A 75 -12.03 8.54 2.70
N VAL A 76 -12.72 9.56 3.20
CA VAL A 76 -14.04 9.96 2.66
C VAL A 76 -13.93 10.41 1.20
N PHE A 77 -12.88 11.17 0.84
CA PHE A 77 -12.62 11.57 -0.55
C PHE A 77 -12.19 10.38 -1.44
N TYR A 78 -11.37 9.48 -0.90
CA TYR A 78 -10.88 8.26 -1.54
C TYR A 78 -12.02 7.25 -1.78
N LEU A 79 -12.90 7.02 -0.80
CA LEU A 79 -14.02 6.08 -0.86
C LEU A 79 -15.17 6.58 -1.73
N SER A 80 -15.35 7.90 -1.85
CA SER A 80 -16.37 8.47 -2.72
C SER A 80 -16.04 8.37 -4.22
N PHE A 81 -14.80 8.06 -4.60
CA PHE A 81 -14.34 8.14 -6.00
C PHE A 81 -13.40 7.01 -6.46
N CYS A 82 -12.64 6.36 -5.57
CA CYS A 82 -11.78 5.24 -5.93
C CYS A 82 -12.59 3.95 -6.02
N ASN A 83 -12.49 3.29 -7.18
CA ASN A 83 -12.95 1.93 -7.39
C ASN A 83 -12.51 1.03 -6.21
N SER A 84 -13.43 0.23 -5.66
CA SER A 84 -13.19 -0.77 -4.60
C SER A 84 -11.90 -1.57 -4.81
N ARG A 85 -11.52 -1.78 -6.07
CA ARG A 85 -10.34 -2.51 -6.53
C ARG A 85 -8.99 -1.99 -6.00
N VAL A 86 -8.79 -0.67 -5.88
CA VAL A 86 -7.51 -0.13 -5.38
C VAL A 86 -7.40 -0.37 -3.87
N PHE A 87 -8.53 -0.27 -3.17
CA PHE A 87 -8.62 -0.58 -1.75
C PHE A 87 -8.41 -2.08 -1.48
N GLU A 88 -9.05 -2.95 -2.24
CA GLU A 88 -8.85 -4.40 -2.18
C GLU A 88 -7.37 -4.76 -2.33
N GLN A 89 -6.67 -4.16 -3.30
CA GLN A 89 -5.25 -4.39 -3.51
C GLN A 89 -4.37 -3.88 -2.36
N PHE A 90 -4.78 -2.81 -1.69
CA PHE A 90 -4.09 -2.29 -0.51
C PHE A 90 -4.30 -3.15 0.72
N ALA A 91 -5.54 -3.58 0.98
CA ALA A 91 -5.84 -4.54 2.02
C ALA A 91 -5.04 -5.84 1.81
N GLU A 92 -5.06 -6.38 0.59
CA GLU A 92 -4.28 -7.56 0.21
C GLU A 92 -2.77 -7.36 0.42
N ALA A 93 -2.22 -6.22 0.01
CA ALA A 93 -0.79 -5.92 0.18
C ALA A 93 -0.40 -5.84 1.66
N CYS A 94 -1.22 -5.21 2.50
CA CYS A 94 -1.00 -5.13 3.94
C CYS A 94 -1.11 -6.51 4.61
N GLY A 95 -2.08 -7.33 4.21
CA GLY A 95 -2.22 -8.72 4.69
C GLY A 95 -1.00 -9.57 4.34
N LEU A 96 -0.53 -9.49 3.08
CA LEU A 96 0.69 -10.17 2.66
C LEU A 96 1.93 -9.69 3.46
N ALA A 97 2.05 -8.39 3.69
CA ALA A 97 3.13 -7.81 4.47
C ALA A 97 3.12 -8.28 5.93
N LEU A 98 1.95 -8.44 6.54
CA LEU A 98 1.80 -9.02 7.88
C LEU A 98 2.26 -10.48 7.92
N GLU A 99 1.90 -11.28 6.91
CA GLU A 99 2.33 -12.68 6.80
C GLU A 99 3.84 -12.82 6.61
N VAL A 100 4.41 -12.00 5.74
CA VAL A 100 5.86 -11.95 5.56
C VAL A 100 6.54 -11.50 6.85
N ASN A 101 6.01 -10.48 7.54
CA ASN A 101 6.56 -10.03 8.81
C ASN A 101 6.52 -11.13 9.88
N LYS A 102 5.42 -11.91 10.00
CA LYS A 102 5.28 -13.04 10.95
C LYS A 102 6.42 -14.07 10.80
N ARG A 103 6.93 -14.26 9.59
CA ARG A 103 8.03 -15.21 9.31
C ARG A 103 9.42 -14.64 9.59
N LEU A 104 9.54 -13.32 9.68
CA LEU A 104 10.82 -12.60 9.85
C LEU A 104 11.08 -12.17 11.30
N ILE A 105 10.02 -11.95 12.08
CA ILE A 105 10.12 -11.50 13.47
C ILE A 105 10.75 -12.55 14.40
N LYS A 106 11.37 -12.06 15.46
CA LYS A 106 11.86 -12.85 16.60
C LYS A 106 10.84 -12.82 17.75
N GLU A 107 11.03 -13.66 18.77
CA GLU A 107 10.13 -13.76 19.93
C GLU A 107 9.92 -12.42 20.65
N ASP A 108 10.94 -11.56 20.70
CA ASP A 108 10.87 -10.23 21.31
C ASP A 108 10.01 -9.23 20.52
N GLN A 109 9.57 -9.58 19.31
CA GLN A 109 8.76 -8.73 18.43
C GLN A 109 7.34 -9.27 18.22
N LEU A 110 6.90 -10.28 18.99
CA LEU A 110 5.53 -10.83 18.89
C LEU A 110 4.46 -9.79 19.26
N GLU A 111 4.69 -8.99 20.31
CA GLU A 111 3.76 -7.94 20.73
C GLU A 111 3.56 -6.89 19.62
N TYR A 112 4.64 -6.52 18.93
CA TYR A 112 4.58 -5.61 17.78
C TYR A 112 3.74 -6.20 16.63
N GLN A 113 3.91 -7.49 16.33
CA GLN A 113 3.13 -8.15 15.29
C GLN A 113 1.63 -8.15 15.61
N GLU A 114 1.26 -8.45 16.85
CA GLU A 114 -0.14 -8.42 17.30
C GLU A 114 -0.72 -6.99 17.27
N GLU A 115 0.06 -5.98 17.64
CA GLU A 115 -0.35 -4.58 17.51
C GLU A 115 -0.60 -4.21 16.02
N MET A 116 0.29 -4.60 15.11
CA MET A 116 0.11 -4.36 13.67
C MET A 116 -1.10 -5.10 13.10
N LYS A 117 -1.37 -6.32 13.58
CA LYS A 117 -2.60 -7.06 13.25
C LYS A 117 -3.85 -6.30 13.72
N SER A 118 -3.83 -5.76 14.94
CA SER A 118 -4.94 -4.96 15.47
C SER A 118 -5.18 -3.71 14.61
N HIS A 119 -4.13 -2.95 14.30
CA HIS A 119 -4.25 -1.76 13.47
C HIS A 119 -4.74 -2.06 12.05
N TYR A 120 -4.33 -3.20 11.48
CA TYR A 120 -4.87 -3.66 10.21
C TYR A 120 -6.38 -3.96 10.30
N LYS A 121 -6.84 -4.64 11.36
CA LYS A 121 -8.27 -4.91 11.58
C LYS A 121 -9.08 -3.62 11.75
N ASP A 122 -8.57 -2.66 12.53
CA ASP A 122 -9.21 -1.36 12.74
C ASP A 122 -9.36 -0.59 11.42
N MET A 123 -8.28 -0.53 10.63
CA MET A 123 -8.27 0.08 9.31
C MET A 123 -9.33 -0.53 8.40
N LEU A 124 -9.44 -1.86 8.35
CA LEU A 124 -10.45 -2.53 7.54
C LEU A 124 -11.88 -2.25 8.03
N SER A 125 -12.10 -2.17 9.35
CA SER A 125 -13.39 -1.86 9.94
C SER A 125 -13.85 -0.44 9.59
N GLU A 126 -12.97 0.55 9.74
CA GLU A 126 -13.24 1.94 9.35
C GLU A 126 -13.57 2.05 7.86
N LEU A 127 -12.82 1.34 7.02
CA LEU A 127 -13.03 1.34 5.57
C LEU A 127 -14.34 0.65 5.18
N SER A 128 -14.68 -0.47 5.82
CA SER A 128 -15.96 -1.15 5.62
C SER A 128 -17.15 -0.26 6.03
N ALA A 129 -17.02 0.51 7.11
CA ALA A 129 -18.07 1.39 7.59
C ALA A 129 -18.35 2.54 6.60
N VAL A 130 -17.32 3.06 5.94
CA VAL A 130 -17.48 4.15 4.96
C VAL A 130 -17.99 3.63 3.61
N MET A 131 -17.69 2.38 3.22
CA MET A 131 -18.15 1.79 1.95
C MET A 131 -19.66 1.49 1.89
N ASN A 132 -20.37 1.45 3.03
CA ASN A 132 -21.83 1.36 3.26
C ASN A 132 -22.77 0.58 2.29
N GLU A 133 -22.30 -0.22 1.30
CA GLU A 133 -23.21 -0.94 0.38
C GLU A 133 -22.66 -2.18 -0.37
N GLN A 134 -21.40 -2.63 -0.26
CA GLN A 134 -20.94 -3.85 -0.99
C GLN A 134 -20.07 -4.83 -0.20
N VAL A 135 -20.37 -5.04 1.08
CA VAL A 135 -19.67 -6.01 1.93
C VAL A 135 -20.11 -7.47 1.66
N PHE A 136 -20.64 -7.81 0.49
CA PHE A 136 -20.85 -9.23 0.12
C PHE A 136 -19.58 -9.84 -0.52
N TYR A 137 -18.83 -9.06 -1.31
CA TYR A 137 -17.57 -9.53 -1.88
C TYR A 137 -16.41 -9.49 -0.88
N PHE A 138 -16.39 -8.46 -0.02
CA PHE A 138 -15.38 -8.38 1.05
C PHE A 138 -15.61 -9.48 2.09
N ASN A 139 -16.85 -9.82 2.49
CA ASN A 139 -17.08 -10.96 3.38
C ASN A 139 -16.60 -12.29 2.78
N PHE A 140 -16.81 -12.57 1.49
CA PHE A 140 -16.35 -13.87 0.93
C PHE A 140 -14.82 -14.00 0.93
N TRP A 141 -14.10 -12.90 0.68
CA TRP A 141 -12.63 -12.86 0.78
C TRP A 141 -12.15 -12.76 2.23
N TRP A 142 -12.85 -12.03 3.10
CA TRP A 142 -12.53 -11.95 4.52
C TRP A 142 -12.72 -13.31 5.15
N TRP A 143 -13.86 -13.99 5.07
CA TRP A 143 -14.02 -15.33 5.66
C TRP A 143 -13.02 -16.36 5.11
N GLY A 144 -12.63 -16.27 3.83
CA GLY A 144 -11.55 -17.08 3.26
C GLY A 144 -10.16 -16.74 3.85
N TRP A 145 -9.87 -15.46 4.06
CA TRP A 145 -8.62 -14.99 4.68
C TRP A 145 -8.61 -15.09 6.20
N THR A 146 -9.70 -14.87 6.91
CA THR A 146 -9.88 -15.08 8.35
C THR A 146 -9.73 -16.56 8.65
N TRP A 147 -10.29 -17.46 7.84
CA TRP A 147 -9.95 -18.88 7.93
C TRP A 147 -8.47 -19.13 7.65
N LEU A 148 -7.86 -18.54 6.62
CA LEU A 148 -6.42 -18.73 6.35
C LEU A 148 -5.50 -18.14 7.43
N PHE A 149 -5.93 -17.07 8.10
CA PHE A 149 -5.19 -16.33 9.12
C PHE A 149 -5.35 -17.00 10.49
N ASP A 150 -6.56 -17.45 10.84
CA ASP A 150 -6.83 -18.21 12.05
C ASP A 150 -6.38 -19.69 11.93
N SER A 151 -6.38 -20.29 10.73
CA SER A 151 -5.84 -21.66 10.50
C SER A 151 -4.30 -21.73 10.49
N TYR A 152 -3.61 -20.59 10.56
CA TYR A 152 -2.15 -20.50 10.70
C TYR A 152 -1.70 -20.13 12.13
N ASP A 153 -2.65 -20.02 13.05
CA ASP A 153 -2.43 -19.83 14.49
C ASP A 153 -2.77 -21.12 15.30
N GLU A 154 -2.66 -22.31 14.67
CA GLU A 154 -2.56 -23.64 15.33
C GLU A 154 -1.13 -24.21 15.26
#